data_AF-A0A0V1CI70-F1
#
_entry.id   AF-A0A0V1CI70-F1
#
_cell.length_a   1.000
_cell.length_b   1.000
_cell.length_c   1.000
_cell.angle_alpha   90.00
_cell.angle_beta   90.00
_cell.angle_gamma   90.00
#
_symmetry.space_group_name_H-M   'P 1'
#
loop_
_entity.id
_entity.type
_entity.pdbx_description
1 polymer ?
#
loop_
_entity_poly.entity_id
_entity_poly.type
_entity_poly.pdbx_seq_one_letter_code
_entity_poly.pdbx_strand_id
1 'polypeptide(L)'
;MVARLPMIYNSRAYITVDEQLTPFICRCPFHQYMMKQPAKYGIKVWTVCDAKNSHAWNMQIYTGKRASGIREKNQGMRVLLYLTAGLKGNNITCDNFFTSQELAMQLLKKKLTILGTIKKSQPELP
;
A
#
# COMPACT_ATOMS: atom_id res chain seq x y z
N MET A 1 -5.89 -16.63 3.30
CA MET A 1 -4.56 -16.58 3.94
C MET A 1 -4.33 -15.23 4.63
N VAL A 2 -4.56 -14.08 3.98
CA VAL A 2 -4.39 -12.72 4.56
C VAL A 2 -5.23 -12.47 5.82
N ALA A 3 -6.49 -12.92 5.85
CA ALA A 3 -7.41 -12.67 6.96
C ALA A 3 -6.96 -13.21 8.33
N ARG A 4 -5.97 -14.12 8.37
CA ARG A 4 -5.43 -14.67 9.62
C ARG A 4 -4.28 -13.85 10.20
N LEU A 5 -3.61 -13.01 9.41
CA LEU A 5 -2.45 -12.23 9.88
C LEU A 5 -2.79 -11.32 11.08
N PRO A 6 -3.93 -10.58 11.07
CA PRO A 6 -4.35 -9.76 12.22
C PRO A 6 -4.74 -10.56 13.47
N MET A 7 -4.99 -11.87 13.34
CA MET A 7 -5.37 -12.72 14.47
C MET A 7 -4.14 -13.29 15.21
N ILE A 8 -2.99 -13.33 14.55
CA ILE A 8 -1.77 -13.99 15.05
C ILE A 8 -0.83 -12.98 15.71
N TYR A 9 -0.87 -11.73 15.28
CA TYR A 9 -0.03 -10.65 15.78
C TYR A 9 -0.88 -9.41 15.97
N ASN A 10 -0.49 -8.51 16.88
CA ASN A 10 -1.06 -7.17 17.01
C ASN A 10 -0.01 -6.15 16.55
N SER A 11 -0.38 -5.29 15.60
CA SER A 11 0.53 -4.28 15.04
C SER A 11 0.96 -3.30 16.12
N ARG A 12 2.25 -2.94 16.14
CA ARG A 12 2.79 -1.88 17.01
C ARG A 12 2.46 -0.48 16.49
N ALA A 13 2.88 0.54 17.24
CA ALA A 13 2.62 1.94 16.96
C ALA A 13 3.11 2.44 15.58
N TYR A 14 4.06 1.76 14.93
CA TYR A 14 4.65 2.19 13.65
C TYR A 14 4.52 1.09 12.60
N ILE A 15 3.96 1.44 11.45
CA ILE A 15 3.79 0.55 10.32
C ILE A 15 4.24 1.21 9.03
N THR A 16 4.63 0.39 8.06
CA THR A 16 5.05 0.83 6.73
C THR A 16 4.11 0.26 5.67
N VAL A 17 3.82 1.05 4.64
CA VAL A 17 3.06 0.61 3.45
C VAL A 17 3.94 0.82 2.24
N ASP A 18 4.15 -0.25 1.47
CA ASP A 18 5.00 -0.22 0.28
C ASP A 18 4.57 -1.24 -0.78
N GLU A 19 5.20 -1.17 -1.94
CA GLU A 19 5.03 -2.08 -3.07
C GLU A 19 6.17 -3.10 -3.12
N GLN A 20 5.82 -4.39 -3.19
CA GLN A 20 6.76 -5.49 -3.40
C GLN A 20 6.50 -6.16 -4.74
N LEU A 21 7.57 -6.52 -5.47
CA LEU A 21 7.48 -7.34 -6.67
C LEU A 21 7.97 -8.76 -6.34
N THR A 22 7.07 -9.74 -6.46
CA THR A 22 7.41 -11.16 -6.32
C THR A 22 7.76 -11.73 -7.70
N PRO A 23 8.99 -12.22 -7.93
CA PRO A 23 9.39 -12.78 -9.22
C PRO A 23 8.44 -13.91 -9.64
N PHE A 24 7.95 -13.85 -10.88
CA PHE A 24 7.01 -14.83 -11.39
C PHE A 24 7.11 -14.91 -12.92
N ILE A 25 7.32 -16.12 -13.45
CA ILE A 25 7.70 -16.36 -14.87
C ILE A 25 6.61 -17.11 -15.65
N CYS A 26 5.40 -17.28 -15.11
CA CYS A 26 4.30 -17.88 -15.87
C CYS A 26 3.45 -16.83 -16.59
N ARG A 27 2.73 -17.26 -17.64
CA ARG A 27 1.75 -16.43 -18.34
C ARG A 27 0.60 -16.09 -17.38
N CYS A 28 0.66 -14.90 -16.82
CA CYS A 28 -0.35 -14.35 -15.93
C CYS A 28 -0.81 -12.99 -16.44
N PRO A 29 -2.13 -12.74 -16.56
CA PRO A 29 -2.65 -11.50 -17.15
C PRO A 29 -2.33 -10.25 -16.31
N PHE A 30 -1.93 -10.42 -15.05
CA PHE A 30 -1.60 -9.32 -14.13
C PHE A 30 -0.12 -9.23 -13.75
N HIS A 31 0.79 -9.88 -14.48
CA HIS A 31 2.22 -9.64 -14.28
C HIS A 31 2.55 -8.17 -14.55
N GLN A 32 3.45 -7.60 -13.75
CA GLN A 32 3.94 -6.24 -13.89
C GLN A 32 5.43 -6.19 -14.20
N TYR A 33 5.80 -5.19 -15.00
CA TYR A 33 7.19 -4.79 -15.19
C TYR A 33 7.53 -3.61 -14.26
N MET A 34 8.62 -3.73 -13.49
CA MET A 34 9.12 -2.66 -12.62
C MET A 34 10.63 -2.47 -12.80
N MET A 35 11.01 -1.36 -13.43
CA MET A 35 12.41 -1.10 -13.83
C MET A 35 13.37 -0.95 -12.65
N LYS A 36 12.89 -0.45 -11.49
CA LYS A 36 13.70 -0.16 -10.31
C LYS A 36 13.87 -1.35 -9.35
N GLN A 37 13.29 -2.51 -9.66
CA GLN A 37 13.33 -3.70 -8.80
C GLN A 37 14.39 -4.70 -9.29
N PRO A 38 14.99 -5.52 -8.39
CA PRO A 38 16.00 -6.51 -8.77
C PRO A 38 15.48 -7.50 -9.81
N ALA A 39 14.26 -8.00 -9.61
CA ALA A 39 13.52 -8.70 -10.64
C ALA A 39 12.74 -7.66 -11.46
N LYS A 40 12.83 -7.76 -12.79
CA LYS A 40 12.11 -6.84 -13.69
C LYS A 40 10.65 -7.22 -13.89
N TYR A 41 10.31 -8.49 -13.76
CA TYR A 41 9.00 -9.06 -14.04
C TYR A 41 8.50 -9.88 -12.85
N GLY A 42 7.24 -9.68 -12.48
CA GLY A 42 6.64 -10.44 -11.39
C GLY A 42 5.22 -10.00 -11.06
N ILE A 43 4.72 -10.51 -9.94
CA ILE A 43 3.43 -10.09 -9.38
C ILE A 43 3.69 -8.95 -8.41
N LYS A 44 3.07 -7.80 -8.68
CA LYS A 44 3.10 -6.65 -7.79
C LYS A 44 2.11 -6.86 -6.65
N VAL A 45 2.58 -6.65 -5.42
CA VAL A 45 1.80 -6.79 -4.18
C VAL A 45 2.00 -5.53 -3.35
N TRP A 46 0.92 -4.95 -2.87
CA TRP A 46 0.98 -3.91 -1.84
C TRP A 46 0.88 -4.56 -0.48
N THR A 47 1.77 -4.19 0.43
CA THR A 47 1.85 -4.82 1.75
C THR A 47 1.96 -3.75 2.82
N VAL A 48 1.26 -3.98 3.94
CA VAL A 48 1.48 -3.23 5.18
C VAL A 48 2.25 -4.12 6.16
N CYS A 49 3.33 -3.58 6.71
CA CYS A 49 4.25 -4.29 7.60
C CYS A 49 4.50 -3.52 8.89
N ASP A 50 4.81 -4.23 9.97
CA ASP A 50 5.38 -3.64 11.18
C ASP A 50 6.79 -3.12 10.87
N ALA A 51 7.07 -1.87 11.22
CA ALA A 51 8.35 -1.22 10.91
C ALA A 51 9.55 -1.86 11.64
N LYS A 52 9.34 -2.46 12.82
CA LYS A 52 10.43 -3.01 13.64
C LYS A 52 10.74 -4.46 13.32
N ASN A 53 9.69 -5.27 13.13
CA ASN A 53 9.82 -6.72 12.99
C ASN A 53 9.63 -7.19 11.55
N SER A 54 9.32 -6.28 10.61
CA SER A 54 9.02 -6.59 9.21
C SER A 54 7.88 -7.59 9.02
N HIS A 55 7.00 -7.73 10.02
CA HIS A 55 5.89 -8.68 9.98
C HIS A 55 4.73 -8.10 9.17
N ALA A 56 4.28 -8.84 8.15
CA ALA A 56 3.16 -8.43 7.30
C ALA A 56 1.83 -8.50 8.08
N TRP A 57 1.07 -7.41 8.03
CA TRP A 57 -0.25 -7.30 8.64
C TRP A 57 -1.37 -7.59 7.65
N ASN A 58 -1.25 -7.05 6.44
CA ASN A 58 -2.24 -7.16 5.38
C ASN A 58 -1.56 -6.95 4.03
N MET A 59 -2.13 -7.51 2.97
CA MET A 59 -1.58 -7.41 1.62
C MET A 59 -2.68 -7.46 0.55
N GLN A 60 -2.41 -6.82 -0.58
CA GLN A 60 -3.30 -6.80 -1.73
C GLN A 60 -2.49 -6.98 -3.02
N ILE A 61 -2.85 -8.00 -3.80
CA ILE A 61 -2.27 -8.25 -5.13
C ILE A 61 -2.79 -7.19 -6.09
N TYR A 62 -1.88 -6.61 -6.87
CA TYR A 62 -2.27 -5.73 -7.96
C TYR A 62 -2.61 -6.56 -9.20
N THR A 63 -3.88 -6.51 -9.61
CA THR A 63 -4.39 -7.29 -10.75
C THR A 63 -4.42 -6.49 -12.06
N GLY A 64 -3.73 -5.35 -12.14
CA GLY A 64 -3.75 -4.50 -13.33
C GLY A 64 -5.02 -3.67 -13.48
N LYS A 65 -5.50 -3.53 -14.72
CA LYS A 65 -6.74 -2.80 -15.04
C LYS A 65 -7.96 -3.66 -14.68
N ARG A 66 -9.03 -3.00 -14.22
CA ARG A 66 -10.34 -3.66 -14.06
C ARG A 66 -10.85 -4.12 -15.43
N ALA A 67 -11.77 -5.09 -15.45
CA ALA A 67 -12.38 -5.61 -16.67
C ALA A 67 -12.98 -4.51 -17.58
N SER A 68 -13.38 -3.38 -17.00
CA SER A 68 -13.87 -2.20 -17.73
C SER A 68 -12.78 -1.43 -18.51
N GLY A 69 -11.50 -1.75 -18.35
CA GLY A 69 -10.37 -1.06 -19.00
C GLY A 69 -10.06 0.34 -18.46
N ILE A 70 -10.89 0.88 -17.58
CA ILE A 70 -10.76 2.22 -17.01
C ILE A 70 -9.67 2.22 -15.93
N ARG A 71 -8.74 3.18 -16.02
CA ARG A 71 -7.72 3.39 -14.99
C ARG A 71 -8.38 3.88 -13.71
N GLU A 72 -8.04 3.23 -12.60
CA GLU A 72 -8.53 3.63 -11.28
C GLU A 72 -7.95 5.00 -10.88
N LYS A 73 -8.84 5.94 -10.56
CA LYS A 73 -8.47 7.22 -9.95
C LYS A 73 -8.24 7.01 -8.45
N ASN A 74 -7.26 7.71 -7.88
CA ASN A 74 -6.92 7.65 -6.44
C ASN A 74 -6.62 6.23 -5.92
N GLN A 75 -5.98 5.40 -6.75
CA GLN A 75 -5.65 4.01 -6.40
C GLN A 75 -4.83 3.90 -5.11
N GLY A 76 -3.81 4.75 -4.93
CA GLY A 76 -2.98 4.75 -3.71
C GLY A 76 -3.82 4.94 -2.45
N MET A 77 -4.71 5.94 -2.45
CA MET A 77 -5.63 6.18 -1.35
C MET A 77 -6.56 4.99 -1.06
N ARG A 78 -7.19 4.42 -2.10
CA ARG A 78 -8.05 3.22 -1.93
C ARG A 78 -7.27 2.05 -1.34
N VAL A 79 -6.09 1.75 -1.90
CA VAL A 79 -5.22 0.66 -1.43
C VAL A 79 -4.88 0.87 0.04
N LEU A 80 -4.43 2.07 0.41
CA LEU A 80 -3.97 2.34 1.78
C LEU A 80 -5.11 2.23 2.78
N LEU A 81 -6.29 2.76 2.48
CA LEU A 81 -7.49 2.60 3.32
C LEU A 81 -7.89 1.14 3.49
N TYR A 82 -7.75 0.33 2.43
CA TYR A 82 -8.00 -1.11 2.49
C TYR A 82 -6.99 -1.84 3.36
N LEU A 83 -5.69 -1.58 3.17
CA LEU A 83 -4.61 -2.25 3.90
C LEU A 83 -4.65 -1.93 5.39
N THR A 84 -5.02 -0.69 5.73
CA THR A 84 -5.09 -0.19 7.11
C THR A 84 -6.45 -0.43 7.77
N ALA A 85 -7.38 -1.10 7.09
CA ALA A 85 -8.67 -1.46 7.67
C ALA A 85 -8.47 -2.33 8.93
N GLY A 86 -8.99 -1.84 10.08
CA GLY A 86 -8.88 -2.51 11.37
C GLY A 86 -7.74 -2.01 12.26
N LEU A 87 -6.80 -1.23 11.71
CA LEU A 87 -5.75 -0.57 12.49
C LEU A 87 -6.30 0.65 13.25
N LYS A 88 -5.75 0.92 14.44
CA LYS A 88 -6.17 2.02 15.32
C LYS A 88 -4.96 2.54 16.09
N GLY A 89 -4.71 3.84 16.03
CA GLY A 89 -3.61 4.48 16.79
C GLY A 89 -2.21 4.25 16.22
N ASN A 90 -2.09 3.73 15.00
CA ASN A 90 -0.81 3.51 14.33
C ASN A 90 -0.37 4.75 13.54
N ASN A 91 0.95 4.93 13.45
CA ASN A 91 1.62 5.87 12.56
C ASN A 91 2.04 5.13 11.28
N ILE A 92 1.56 5.60 10.14
CA ILE A 92 1.80 4.98 8.84
C ILE A 92 2.91 5.73 8.12
N THR A 93 3.97 5.02 7.74
CA THR A 93 5.01 5.54 6.84
C THR A 93 4.81 4.97 5.44
N CYS A 94 4.77 5.82 4.42
CA CYS A 94 4.56 5.38 3.03
C CYS A 94 5.32 6.23 2.00
N ASP A 95 5.42 5.72 0.78
CA ASP A 95 5.97 6.46 -0.35
C ASP A 95 5.00 7.54 -0.88
N ASN A 96 5.44 8.28 -1.90
CA ASN A 96 4.66 9.34 -2.52
C ASN A 96 3.49 8.88 -3.40
N PHE A 97 3.38 7.58 -3.70
CA PHE A 97 2.25 7.03 -4.46
C PHE A 97 0.99 7.00 -3.59
N PHE A 98 1.17 6.86 -2.27
CA PHE A 98 0.06 6.81 -1.33
C PHE A 98 -0.28 8.16 -0.69
N THR A 99 0.58 9.18 -0.74
CA THR A 99 0.34 10.45 -0.04
C THR A 99 -0.64 11.39 -0.75
N SER A 100 -1.65 11.88 -0.02
CA SER A 100 -2.47 13.04 -0.38
C SER A 100 -3.08 13.68 0.87
N GLN A 101 -3.45 14.97 0.80
CA GLN A 101 -4.11 15.68 1.89
C GLN A 101 -5.48 15.07 2.21
N GLU A 102 -6.25 14.69 1.18
CA GLU A 102 -7.53 14.01 1.38
C GLU A 102 -7.37 12.71 2.18
N LEU A 103 -6.35 11.91 1.85
CA LEU A 103 -6.06 10.69 2.58
C LEU A 103 -5.67 10.97 4.04
N ALA A 104 -4.82 11.98 4.28
CA ALA A 104 -4.41 12.36 5.63
C ALA A 104 -5.62 12.72 6.51
N MET A 105 -6.58 13.47 5.96
CA MET A 105 -7.82 13.80 6.66
C MET A 105 -8.69 12.55 6.95
N GLN A 106 -8.79 11.61 6.02
CA GLN A 106 -9.56 10.38 6.23
C GLN A 106 -8.91 9.46 7.28
N LEU A 107 -7.58 9.38 7.32
CA LEU A 107 -6.85 8.62 8.33
C LEU A 107 -6.97 9.26 9.72
N LEU A 108 -6.94 10.59 9.80
CA LEU A 108 -7.11 11.30 11.07
C LEU A 108 -8.47 11.00 11.72
N LYS A 109 -9.55 10.93 10.93
CA LYS A 109 -10.88 10.51 11.41
C LYS A 109 -10.87 9.09 12.03
N LYS A 110 -9.92 8.24 11.63
CA LYS A 110 -9.73 6.88 12.15
C LYS A 110 -8.68 6.81 13.26
N LYS A 111 -8.19 7.96 13.75
CA LYS A 111 -7.07 8.05 14.72
C LYS A 111 -5.80 7.38 14.20
N LEU A 112 -5.53 7.53 12.92
CA LEU A 112 -4.30 7.11 12.25
C LEU A 112 -3.57 8.36 11.75
N THR A 113 -2.26 8.33 11.79
CA THR A 113 -1.40 9.40 11.24
C THR A 113 -0.63 8.86 10.04
N ILE A 114 -0.21 9.75 9.16
CA ILE A 114 0.54 9.40 7.96
C ILE A 114 1.79 10.28 7.85
N LEU A 115 2.89 9.65 7.51
CA LEU A 115 4.17 10.26 7.18
C LEU A 115 4.62 9.72 5.83
N GLY A 116 4.90 10.60 4.90
CA GLY A 116 5.32 10.20 3.58
C GLY A 116 5.88 11.36 2.79
N THR A 117 6.51 11.04 1.67
CA THR A 117 7.07 12.06 0.78
C THR A 117 5.98 12.59 -0.14
N ILE A 118 5.90 13.90 -0.29
CA ILE A 118 4.95 14.53 -1.22
C ILE A 118 5.68 14.86 -2.54
N LYS A 119 5.03 14.64 -3.68
CA LYS A 119 5.57 15.07 -4.98
C LYS A 119 5.44 16.59 -5.12
N LYS A 120 6.49 17.24 -5.64
CA LYS A 120 6.48 18.69 -5.94
C LYS A 120 5.33 19.12 -6.85
N SER A 121 4.81 18.22 -7.69
CA SER A 121 3.70 18.49 -8.60
C SER A 121 2.32 18.34 -7.95
N GLN A 122 2.23 18.11 -6.64
CA GLN A 122 0.92 18.03 -5.98
C GLN A 122 0.29 19.42 -5.88
N PRO A 123 -0.99 19.55 -6.24
CA PRO A 123 -1.70 20.84 -6.21
C PRO A 123 -1.93 21.37 -4.79
N GLU A 124 -1.67 20.56 -3.78
CA GLU A 124 -1.85 20.88 -2.35
C GLU A 124 -0.65 21.62 -1.75
N LEU A 125 0.49 21.66 -2.46
CA LEU A 125 1.65 22.42 -2.05
C LEU A 125 1.48 23.90 -2.45
N PRO A 126 1.87 24.85 -1.57
CA PRO A 126 1.90 26.28 -1.90
C PRO A 126 2.98 26.62 -2.94
#